data_AF-A0A6N6JFW9-F1
#
_entry.id   AF-A0A6N6JFW9-F1
#
_cell.length_a   1.000
_cell.length_b   1.000
_cell.length_c   1.000
_cell.angle_alpha   90.00
_cell.angle_beta   90.00
_cell.angle_gamma   90.00
#
_symmetry.space_group_name_H-M   'P 1'
#
loop_
_entity.id
_entity.type
_entity.pdbx_description
1 polymer ?
#
loop_
_entity_poly.entity_id
_entity_poly.type
_entity_poly.pdbx_seq_one_letter_code
_entity_poly.pdbx_strand_id
1 'polypeptide(L)'
;MLKFNKGLAIVGASIWGVAAGANASTIHGIDFPQGDLSFADRIVSYTPGAGVTSRYMKSVEARGLPDWPKGGGVDFVSLGFGGSLVLEFTDNFLTASGDDAADLYVFEIGDQIEEFEVAISVDGTDWVDLGIYVGQPSGIDIDAVSTVLTDELYSFVRLIDAQEDLPGAPNYAGADIDAVGVIQRVSLVPLPASAWMLLAGLAGLGAVSRKRAK
;
A
#
# COMPACT_ATOMS: atom_id res chain seq x y z
N MET A 1 -29.77 55.41 19.00
CA MET A 1 -28.49 54.68 19.01
C MET A 1 -28.76 53.21 18.76
N LEU A 2 -28.67 52.73 17.51
CA LEU A 2 -28.46 51.31 17.18
C LEU A 2 -28.01 51.20 15.72
N LYS A 3 -26.80 50.65 15.52
CA LYS A 3 -26.17 50.31 14.25
C LYS A 3 -26.74 48.98 13.75
N PHE A 4 -26.72 48.71 12.44
CA PHE A 4 -25.80 47.72 11.83
C PHE A 4 -26.08 47.53 10.33
N ASN A 5 -25.04 47.83 9.55
CA ASN A 5 -24.87 47.48 8.15
C ASN A 5 -24.40 46.01 8.07
N LYS A 6 -24.92 45.20 7.15
CA LYS A 6 -24.32 43.90 6.81
C LYS A 6 -24.27 43.73 5.30
N GLY A 7 -23.12 44.08 4.75
CA GLY A 7 -22.71 43.69 3.41
C GLY A 7 -22.51 42.18 3.34
N LEU A 8 -22.97 41.60 2.24
CA LEU A 8 -22.80 40.19 1.90
C LEU A 8 -21.36 39.99 1.39
N ALA A 9 -20.51 39.36 2.19
CA ALA A 9 -19.20 38.92 1.75
C ALA A 9 -19.34 37.55 1.07
N ILE A 10 -19.10 37.49 -0.24
CA ILE A 10 -18.93 36.23 -0.98
C ILE A 10 -17.48 35.78 -0.73
N VAL A 11 -17.31 34.78 0.13
CA VAL A 11 -16.02 34.11 0.31
C VAL A 11 -15.88 33.10 -0.82
N GLY A 12 -15.04 33.41 -1.81
CA GLY A 12 -14.60 32.44 -2.80
C GLY A 12 -13.59 31.49 -2.16
N ALA A 13 -14.00 30.26 -1.90
CA ALA A 13 -13.09 29.21 -1.46
C ALA A 13 -12.23 28.77 -2.64
N SER A 14 -10.94 29.13 -2.63
CA SER A 14 -9.93 28.60 -3.54
C SER A 14 -9.48 27.25 -2.98
N ILE A 15 -9.92 26.15 -3.59
CA ILE A 15 -9.42 24.81 -3.26
C ILE A 15 -8.09 24.63 -3.99
N TRP A 16 -6.98 24.72 -3.27
CA TRP A 16 -5.68 24.30 -3.76
C TRP A 16 -5.57 22.79 -3.59
N GLY A 17 -5.98 22.03 -4.61
CA GLY A 17 -5.64 20.62 -4.72
C GLY A 17 -4.27 20.51 -5.37
N VAL A 18 -3.22 20.29 -4.58
CA VAL A 18 -1.93 19.84 -5.12
C VAL A 18 -2.06 18.33 -5.29
N ALA A 19 -2.21 17.87 -6.54
CA ALA A 19 -1.92 16.49 -6.87
C ALA A 19 -0.39 16.36 -6.80
N ALA A 20 0.13 15.80 -5.70
CA ALA A 20 1.52 15.36 -5.69
C ALA A 20 1.64 14.26 -6.75
N GLY A 21 2.38 14.53 -7.83
CA GLY A 21 2.66 13.52 -8.83
C GLY A 21 3.58 12.47 -8.21
N ALA A 22 3.15 11.22 -8.22
CA ALA A 22 4.02 10.06 -8.01
C ALA A 22 5.21 10.18 -8.98
N ASN A 23 6.44 10.12 -8.49
CA ASN A 23 7.62 10.11 -9.35
C ASN A 23 8.13 8.67 -9.40
N ALA A 24 8.28 8.12 -10.60
CA ALA A 24 8.86 6.80 -10.78
C ALA A 24 10.25 6.74 -10.11
N SER A 25 10.53 5.62 -9.44
CA SER A 25 11.78 5.40 -8.72
C SER A 25 12.25 3.96 -8.93
N THR A 26 13.56 3.76 -8.96
CA THR A 26 14.18 2.43 -8.99
C THR A 26 14.69 2.11 -7.59
N ILE A 27 14.15 1.05 -6.98
CA ILE A 27 14.42 0.65 -5.60
C ILE A 27 14.97 -0.78 -5.64
N HIS A 28 16.19 -0.98 -5.15
CA HIS A 28 16.90 -2.28 -5.22
C HIS A 28 16.98 -2.87 -6.64
N GLY A 29 17.01 -2.02 -7.68
CA GLY A 29 17.06 -2.45 -9.08
C GLY A 29 15.69 -2.79 -9.70
N ILE A 30 14.59 -2.61 -8.96
CA ILE A 30 13.22 -2.80 -9.41
C ILE A 30 12.60 -1.43 -9.70
N ASP A 31 11.95 -1.29 -10.86
CA ASP A 31 11.29 -0.05 -11.26
C ASP A 31 9.87 0.03 -10.69
N PHE A 32 9.61 1.06 -9.89
CA PHE A 32 8.31 1.37 -9.32
C PHE A 32 7.75 2.64 -9.98
N PRO A 33 6.79 2.52 -10.92
CA PRO A 33 6.25 3.66 -11.65
C PRO A 33 5.61 4.74 -10.76
N GLN A 34 5.05 4.34 -9.61
CA GLN A 34 4.47 5.27 -8.63
C GLN A 34 5.48 5.70 -7.53
N GLY A 35 6.73 5.22 -7.60
CA GLY A 35 7.75 5.47 -6.58
C GLY A 35 7.26 5.07 -5.19
N ASP A 36 7.41 5.97 -4.22
CA ASP A 36 7.05 5.78 -2.81
C ASP A 36 5.59 5.37 -2.59
N LEU A 37 4.66 5.81 -3.46
CA LEU A 37 3.24 5.42 -3.40
C LEU A 37 3.01 3.95 -3.78
N SER A 38 4.06 3.21 -4.15
CA SER A 38 3.96 1.79 -4.47
C SER A 38 3.94 0.92 -3.22
N PHE A 39 4.22 1.46 -2.03
CA PHE A 39 4.49 0.67 -0.82
C PHE A 39 3.34 0.73 0.19
N ALA A 40 3.19 -0.34 0.97
CA ALA A 40 2.17 -0.42 1.99
C ALA A 40 2.38 0.63 3.08
N ASP A 41 1.30 1.29 3.50
CA ASP A 41 1.32 2.47 4.36
C ASP A 41 0.55 2.26 5.68
N ARG A 42 -0.08 1.09 5.86
CA ARG A 42 -0.79 0.74 7.09
C ARG A 42 -0.51 -0.70 7.53
N ILE A 43 -0.25 -0.86 8.83
CA ILE A 43 -0.23 -2.17 9.50
C ILE A 43 -1.64 -2.44 10.02
N VAL A 44 -2.24 -3.54 9.56
CA VAL A 44 -3.58 -3.98 9.98
C VAL A 44 -3.49 -4.85 11.23
N SER A 45 -2.59 -5.83 11.20
CA SER A 45 -2.33 -6.71 12.35
C SER A 45 -0.93 -7.30 12.28
N TYR A 46 -0.37 -7.60 13.45
CA TYR A 46 0.88 -8.32 13.59
C TYR A 46 0.77 -9.27 14.77
N THR A 47 1.07 -10.54 14.54
CA THR A 47 1.14 -11.58 15.57
C THR A 47 2.52 -12.22 15.48
N PRO A 48 3.48 -11.85 16.36
CA PRO A 48 4.80 -12.45 16.32
C PRO A 48 4.74 -13.95 16.65
N GLY A 49 5.53 -14.72 15.93
CA GLY A 49 5.81 -16.12 16.20
C GLY A 49 6.86 -16.32 17.30
N ALA A 50 7.31 -17.55 17.46
CA ALA A 50 8.40 -17.89 18.38
C ALA A 50 9.76 -17.39 17.85
N GLY A 51 10.78 -17.34 18.72
CA GLY A 51 12.16 -17.01 18.32
C GLY A 51 12.47 -15.52 18.13
N VAL A 52 11.47 -14.64 18.19
CA VAL A 52 11.68 -13.19 18.06
C VAL A 52 11.78 -12.53 19.45
N THR A 53 12.64 -11.53 19.57
CA THR A 53 12.72 -10.66 20.75
C THR A 53 12.08 -9.29 20.49
N SER A 54 11.66 -8.60 21.54
CA SER A 54 10.93 -7.32 21.43
C SER A 54 11.62 -6.24 20.60
N ARG A 55 12.93 -6.32 20.41
CA ARG A 55 13.70 -5.42 19.55
C ARG A 55 13.27 -5.51 18.08
N TYR A 56 12.89 -6.70 17.61
CA TYR A 56 12.56 -7.02 16.22
C TYR A 56 11.04 -7.20 15.99
N MET A 57 10.22 -7.01 17.05
CA MET A 57 8.75 -7.10 16.98
C MET A 57 8.07 -5.79 16.58
N LYS A 58 8.78 -4.91 15.87
CA LYS A 58 8.26 -3.58 15.52
C LYS A 58 7.63 -3.60 14.14
N SER A 59 6.38 -4.02 14.06
CA SER A 59 5.65 -4.11 12.78
C SER A 59 5.62 -2.80 11.97
N VAL A 60 5.76 -1.65 12.63
CA VAL A 60 5.79 -0.34 11.97
C VAL A 60 7.00 -0.12 11.07
N GLU A 61 8.06 -0.92 11.23
CA GLU A 61 9.25 -0.81 10.38
C GLU A 61 8.98 -1.36 8.97
N ALA A 62 8.02 -2.29 8.80
CA ALA A 62 7.64 -2.82 7.48
C ALA A 62 6.83 -1.86 6.58
N ARG A 63 6.72 -0.59 6.98
CA ARG A 63 5.84 0.40 6.33
C ARG A 63 6.64 1.37 5.49
N GLY A 64 6.18 1.56 4.24
CA GLY A 64 6.76 2.50 3.30
C GLY A 64 7.91 1.87 2.53
N LEU A 65 8.87 2.71 2.14
CA LEU A 65 10.04 2.28 1.37
C LEU A 65 10.91 1.31 2.17
N PRO A 66 11.54 0.31 1.52
CA PRO A 66 12.60 -0.46 2.13
C PRO A 66 13.75 0.49 2.46
N ASP A 67 14.21 0.47 3.71
CA ASP A 67 15.27 1.37 4.15
C ASP A 67 16.39 0.67 4.92
N TRP A 68 16.38 -0.68 4.95
CA TRP A 68 17.43 -1.46 5.57
C TRP A 68 18.72 -1.51 4.71
N PRO A 69 19.91 -1.37 5.32
CA PRO A 69 20.16 -0.97 6.70
C PRO A 69 20.11 0.56 6.87
N LYS A 70 19.30 1.09 7.78
CA LYS A 70 19.26 2.53 8.05
C LYS A 70 20.11 2.89 9.25
N GLY A 71 21.27 3.51 9.01
CA GLY A 71 22.00 4.24 10.05
C GLY A 71 22.35 3.47 11.35
N GLY A 72 22.30 2.13 11.36
CA GLY A 72 22.61 1.26 12.50
C GLY A 72 21.43 0.86 13.40
N GLY A 73 20.18 1.10 12.96
CA GLY A 73 18.94 0.73 13.65
C GLY A 73 18.47 -0.72 13.45
N VAL A 74 17.24 -1.00 13.90
CA VAL A 74 16.46 -2.17 13.45
C VAL A 74 15.30 -1.57 12.68
N ASP A 75 15.35 -1.74 11.38
CA ASP A 75 14.48 -1.09 10.40
C ASP A 75 13.74 -2.17 9.59
N PHE A 76 13.35 -3.24 10.29
CA PHE A 76 12.58 -4.36 9.77
C PHE A 76 11.80 -4.99 10.93
N VAL A 77 10.83 -5.84 10.60
CA VAL A 77 10.10 -6.68 11.57
C VAL A 77 10.33 -8.15 11.26
N SER A 78 10.76 -8.93 12.26
CA SER A 78 10.80 -10.39 12.14
C SER A 78 9.41 -10.96 12.37
N LEU A 79 8.98 -11.89 11.52
CA LEU A 79 7.71 -12.59 11.73
C LEU A 79 7.78 -13.53 12.93
N GLY A 80 8.89 -14.25 13.12
CA GLY A 80 8.96 -15.36 14.06
C GLY A 80 8.33 -16.62 13.51
N PHE A 81 8.72 -17.77 14.04
CA PHE A 81 8.20 -19.05 13.59
C PHE A 81 6.68 -19.13 13.70
N GLY A 82 6.01 -19.30 12.55
CA GLY A 82 4.55 -19.27 12.42
C GLY A 82 3.88 -17.92 12.71
N GLY A 83 4.66 -16.84 12.77
CA GLY A 83 4.17 -15.48 12.96
C GLY A 83 3.53 -14.92 11.71
N SER A 84 2.79 -13.81 11.85
CA SER A 84 2.04 -13.22 10.74
C SER A 84 2.02 -11.69 10.78
N LEU A 85 1.98 -11.10 9.59
CA LEU A 85 1.85 -9.66 9.37
C LEU A 85 0.80 -9.41 8.29
N VAL A 86 -0.10 -8.46 8.54
CA VAL A 86 -1.06 -7.98 7.54
C VAL A 86 -0.81 -6.50 7.32
N LEU A 87 -0.53 -6.15 6.06
CA LEU A 87 -0.35 -4.78 5.61
C LEU A 87 -1.48 -4.38 4.67
N GLU A 88 -1.67 -3.07 4.53
CA GLU A 88 -2.64 -2.46 3.64
C GLU A 88 -2.05 -1.28 2.89
N PHE A 89 -2.54 -1.14 1.67
CA PHE A 89 -2.33 -0.06 0.73
C PHE A 89 -3.52 0.90 0.81
N THR A 90 -3.39 2.05 1.50
CA THR A 90 -4.54 2.95 1.72
C THR A 90 -4.77 3.98 0.62
N ASP A 91 -3.75 4.27 -0.19
CA ASP A 91 -3.82 5.21 -1.31
C ASP A 91 -3.40 4.60 -2.66
N ASN A 92 -3.17 3.29 -2.67
CA ASN A 92 -2.71 2.50 -3.79
C ASN A 92 -3.30 1.06 -3.67
N PHE A 93 -3.12 0.18 -4.67
CA PHE A 93 -3.65 -1.19 -4.64
C PHE A 93 -2.90 -2.12 -5.60
N LEU A 94 -2.84 -3.42 -5.32
CA LEU A 94 -2.30 -4.41 -6.24
C LEU A 94 -3.35 -4.79 -7.30
N THR A 95 -2.92 -4.91 -8.56
CA THR A 95 -3.71 -5.41 -9.68
C THR A 95 -2.90 -6.40 -10.47
N ALA A 96 -3.54 -7.43 -11.02
CA ALA A 96 -2.87 -8.33 -11.96
C ALA A 96 -2.53 -7.56 -13.25
N SER A 97 -1.33 -7.73 -13.78
CA SER A 97 -0.85 -6.99 -14.95
C SER A 97 -1.24 -7.61 -16.28
N GLY A 98 -1.64 -8.88 -16.26
CA GLY A 98 -1.99 -9.68 -17.45
C GLY A 98 -0.78 -10.19 -18.23
N ASP A 99 0.42 -10.14 -17.63
CA ASP A 99 1.67 -10.70 -18.18
C ASP A 99 2.46 -11.45 -17.09
N ASP A 100 3.54 -12.14 -17.47
CA ASP A 100 4.33 -12.97 -16.52
C ASP A 100 5.33 -12.12 -15.66
N ALA A 101 5.15 -10.80 -15.58
CA ALA A 101 6.01 -9.95 -14.76
C ALA A 101 5.50 -9.91 -13.31
N ALA A 102 6.42 -9.67 -12.38
CA ALA A 102 6.03 -9.52 -10.98
C ALA A 102 5.20 -8.25 -10.74
N ASP A 103 4.10 -8.41 -10.01
CA ASP A 103 3.18 -7.35 -9.62
C ASP A 103 3.38 -6.93 -8.16
N LEU A 104 3.88 -7.84 -7.32
CA LEU A 104 4.09 -7.65 -5.89
C LEU A 104 5.55 -7.98 -5.54
N TYR A 105 6.12 -7.22 -4.62
CA TYR A 105 7.46 -7.43 -4.10
C TYR A 105 7.43 -7.43 -2.58
N VAL A 106 8.01 -8.48 -1.99
CA VAL A 106 8.29 -8.54 -0.55
C VAL A 106 9.78 -8.33 -0.35
N PHE A 107 10.12 -7.27 0.38
CA PHE A 107 11.48 -6.93 0.76
C PHE A 107 11.76 -7.57 2.11
N GLU A 108 12.27 -8.78 2.04
CA GLU A 108 12.78 -9.54 3.18
C GLU A 108 14.31 -9.31 3.25
N ILE A 109 14.90 -9.30 4.45
CA ILE A 109 16.32 -8.94 4.67
C ILE A 109 17.07 -10.03 5.43
N GLY A 110 18.39 -10.08 5.33
CA GLY A 110 19.22 -11.01 6.09
C GLY A 110 19.85 -12.11 5.23
N ASP A 111 20.77 -12.85 5.84
CA ASP A 111 21.60 -13.83 5.12
C ASP A 111 20.99 -15.25 5.14
N GLN A 112 19.93 -15.47 5.91
CA GLN A 112 19.26 -16.77 5.99
C GLN A 112 18.23 -16.90 4.86
N ILE A 113 18.03 -18.13 4.40
CA ILE A 113 16.94 -18.43 3.47
C ILE A 113 15.73 -18.76 4.32
N GLU A 114 14.80 -17.81 4.41
CA GLU A 114 13.56 -17.96 5.15
C GLU A 114 12.37 -18.07 4.20
N GLU A 115 11.39 -18.90 4.57
CA GLU A 115 10.22 -19.18 3.74
C GLU A 115 9.00 -18.50 4.35
N PHE A 116 8.18 -17.88 3.52
CA PHE A 116 6.95 -17.24 3.97
C PHE A 116 5.81 -17.44 2.96
N GLU A 117 4.60 -17.63 3.50
CA GLU A 117 3.37 -17.65 2.73
C GLU A 117 2.91 -16.23 2.43
N VAL A 118 2.41 -16.00 1.22
CA VAL A 118 1.85 -14.73 0.79
C VAL A 118 0.41 -14.93 0.36
N ALA A 119 -0.49 -14.08 0.86
CA ALA A 119 -1.87 -14.00 0.43
C ALA A 119 -2.31 -12.55 0.23
N ILE A 120 -3.25 -12.33 -0.67
CA ILE A 120 -3.80 -10.99 -0.99
C ILE A 120 -5.30 -10.95 -0.77
N SER A 121 -5.84 -9.76 -0.50
CA SER A 121 -7.27 -9.57 -0.26
C SER A 121 -7.74 -8.19 -0.68
N VAL A 122 -9.02 -8.12 -1.08
CA VAL A 122 -9.73 -6.86 -1.36
C VAL A 122 -10.27 -6.24 -0.07
N ASP A 123 -10.66 -7.04 0.92
CA ASP A 123 -11.41 -6.59 2.11
C ASP A 123 -10.73 -6.91 3.45
N GLY A 124 -9.62 -7.65 3.44
CA GLY A 124 -8.88 -8.08 4.62
C GLY A 124 -9.50 -9.29 5.34
N THR A 125 -10.56 -9.89 4.78
CA THR A 125 -11.26 -11.04 5.36
C THR A 125 -11.27 -12.27 4.46
N ASP A 126 -11.50 -12.10 3.16
CA ASP A 126 -11.45 -13.16 2.16
C ASP A 126 -10.10 -13.10 1.43
N TRP A 127 -9.35 -14.21 1.45
CA TRP A 127 -7.95 -14.24 1.02
C TRP A 127 -7.74 -15.11 -0.21
N VAL A 128 -6.93 -14.63 -1.14
CA VAL A 128 -6.37 -15.40 -2.24
C VAL A 128 -4.93 -15.77 -1.89
N ASP A 129 -4.67 -17.05 -1.70
CA ASP A 129 -3.33 -17.54 -1.39
C ASP A 129 -2.48 -17.55 -2.67
N LEU A 130 -1.32 -16.89 -2.64
CA LEU A 130 -0.37 -16.83 -3.76
C LEU A 130 0.67 -17.94 -3.70
N GLY A 131 0.94 -18.46 -2.50
CA GLY A 131 1.86 -19.58 -2.26
C GLY A 131 2.97 -19.24 -1.29
N ILE A 132 3.97 -20.12 -1.23
CA ILE A 132 5.19 -19.97 -0.42
C ILE A 132 6.30 -19.41 -1.29
N TYR A 133 7.00 -18.40 -0.78
CA TYR A 133 8.12 -17.75 -1.44
C TYR A 133 9.38 -17.82 -0.58
N VAL A 134 10.52 -17.76 -1.25
CA VAL A 134 11.85 -17.85 -0.66
C VAL A 134 12.79 -16.84 -1.33
N GLY A 135 13.64 -16.18 -0.54
CA GLY A 135 14.65 -15.26 -1.04
C GLY A 135 14.25 -13.78 -1.09
N GLN A 136 15.23 -12.93 -1.40
CA GLN A 136 15.20 -11.50 -1.10
C GLN A 136 15.74 -10.62 -2.25
N PRO A 137 15.01 -9.57 -2.68
CA PRO A 137 13.55 -9.43 -2.55
C PRO A 137 12.82 -10.52 -3.37
N SER A 138 11.64 -10.93 -2.92
CA SER A 138 10.78 -11.88 -3.64
C SER A 138 9.82 -11.12 -4.56
N GLY A 139 10.00 -11.26 -5.88
CA GLY A 139 9.05 -10.76 -6.89
C GLY A 139 7.98 -11.81 -7.20
N ILE A 140 6.73 -11.39 -7.19
CA ILE A 140 5.55 -12.26 -7.27
C ILE A 140 4.66 -11.80 -8.42
N ASP A 141 4.55 -12.65 -9.44
CA ASP A 141 3.54 -12.57 -10.50
C ASP A 141 2.24 -13.17 -9.95
N ILE A 142 1.18 -12.35 -9.85
CA ILE A 142 -0.11 -12.79 -9.33
C ILE A 142 -1.04 -13.30 -10.45
N ASP A 143 -0.75 -13.00 -11.71
CA ASP A 143 -1.47 -13.54 -12.88
C ASP A 143 -1.30 -15.06 -12.99
N ALA A 144 -0.21 -15.61 -12.46
CA ALA A 144 0.03 -17.05 -12.36
C ALA A 144 -1.00 -17.80 -11.48
N VAL A 145 -1.75 -17.10 -10.63
CA VAL A 145 -2.68 -17.69 -9.66
C VAL A 145 -4.12 -17.62 -10.20
N SER A 146 -4.70 -18.78 -10.53
CA SER A 146 -6.00 -18.86 -11.24
C SER A 146 -7.22 -18.25 -10.51
N THR A 147 -7.11 -17.99 -9.21
CA THR A 147 -8.16 -17.35 -8.40
C THR A 147 -8.03 -15.84 -8.33
N VAL A 148 -6.95 -15.26 -8.85
CA VAL A 148 -6.76 -13.83 -8.99
C VAL A 148 -7.60 -13.32 -10.16
N LEU A 149 -8.28 -12.19 -9.94
CA LEU A 149 -9.12 -11.54 -10.94
C LEU A 149 -8.44 -10.26 -11.42
N THR A 150 -8.36 -10.09 -12.75
CA THR A 150 -7.64 -8.97 -13.39
C THR A 150 -8.26 -7.59 -13.17
N ASP A 151 -9.54 -7.53 -12.79
CA ASP A 151 -10.28 -6.29 -12.51
C ASP A 151 -10.45 -6.01 -11.01
N GLU A 152 -9.91 -6.86 -10.14
CA GLU A 152 -9.90 -6.61 -8.70
C GLU A 152 -8.75 -5.72 -8.25
N LEU A 153 -9.01 -4.95 -7.20
CA LEU A 153 -8.05 -4.06 -6.56
C LEU A 153 -7.76 -4.62 -5.17
N TYR A 154 -6.63 -5.31 -5.05
CA TYR A 154 -6.23 -5.94 -3.78
C TYR A 154 -5.52 -4.90 -2.91
N SER A 155 -6.17 -4.48 -1.83
CA SER A 155 -5.61 -3.49 -0.90
C SER A 155 -4.83 -4.12 0.25
N PHE A 156 -4.88 -5.44 0.43
CA PHE A 156 -4.30 -6.12 1.59
C PHE A 156 -3.32 -7.20 1.17
N VAL A 157 -2.23 -7.33 1.92
CA VAL A 157 -1.27 -8.43 1.83
C VAL A 157 -1.10 -9.04 3.22
N ARG A 158 -1.15 -10.37 3.30
CA ARG A 158 -0.82 -11.15 4.49
C ARG A 158 0.43 -11.95 4.22
N LEU A 159 1.37 -11.86 5.15
CA LEU A 159 2.58 -12.67 5.22
C LEU A 159 2.48 -13.58 6.44
N ILE A 160 2.82 -14.85 6.28
CA ILE A 160 2.93 -15.81 7.39
C ILE A 160 4.28 -16.50 7.27
N ASP A 161 5.04 -16.56 8.35
CA ASP A 161 6.26 -17.35 8.37
C ASP A 161 5.92 -18.84 8.18
N ALA A 162 6.54 -19.46 7.19
CA ALA A 162 6.24 -20.84 6.80
C ALA A 162 7.18 -21.85 7.47
N GLN A 163 8.10 -21.39 8.32
CA GLN A 163 9.08 -22.26 8.97
C GLN A 163 8.56 -22.81 10.30
N GLU A 164 8.97 -24.03 10.61
CA GLU A 164 8.80 -24.62 11.93
C GLU A 164 9.83 -24.05 12.91
N ASP A 165 9.54 -24.13 14.21
CA ASP A 165 10.46 -23.68 15.25
C ASP A 165 11.81 -24.42 15.18
N LEU A 166 12.88 -23.67 14.87
CA LEU A 166 14.24 -24.20 14.78
C LEU A 166 15.04 -23.93 16.07
N PRO A 167 15.48 -24.96 16.79
CA PRO A 167 16.32 -24.80 17.97
C PRO A 167 17.63 -24.06 17.66
N GLY A 168 17.91 -22.98 18.40
CA GLY A 168 19.13 -22.19 18.23
C GLY A 168 19.05 -21.11 17.16
N ALA A 169 17.85 -20.85 16.61
CA ALA A 169 17.59 -19.71 15.76
C ALA A 169 18.02 -18.38 16.42
N PRO A 170 18.42 -17.39 15.62
CA PRO A 170 18.70 -16.05 16.13
C PRO A 170 17.46 -15.42 16.78
N ASN A 171 17.66 -14.32 17.51
CA ASN A 171 16.60 -13.59 18.22
C ASN A 171 15.64 -12.79 17.30
N TYR A 172 15.72 -13.05 16.00
CA TYR A 172 15.00 -12.49 14.86
C TYR A 172 14.66 -13.68 13.93
N ALA A 173 14.04 -14.71 14.50
CA ALA A 173 13.71 -15.91 13.74
C ALA A 173 12.61 -15.62 12.70
N GLY A 174 12.62 -16.38 11.62
CA GLY A 174 11.62 -16.29 10.56
C GLY A 174 11.81 -15.04 9.71
N ALA A 175 11.04 -14.93 8.63
CA ALA A 175 11.22 -13.89 7.64
C ALA A 175 11.29 -12.46 8.24
N ASP A 176 12.32 -11.71 7.86
CA ASP A 176 12.60 -10.36 8.34
C ASP A 176 12.13 -9.30 7.32
N ILE A 177 10.94 -8.74 7.53
CA ILE A 177 10.26 -7.88 6.55
C ILE A 177 10.64 -6.40 6.74
N ASP A 178 11.25 -5.81 5.71
CA ASP A 178 11.58 -4.38 5.59
C ASP A 178 10.45 -3.61 4.88
N ALA A 179 9.88 -4.17 3.81
CA ALA A 179 8.79 -3.52 3.09
C ALA A 179 7.97 -4.47 2.22
N VAL A 180 6.79 -4.01 1.80
CA VAL A 180 5.98 -4.65 0.76
C VAL A 180 5.55 -3.58 -0.25
N GLY A 181 5.87 -3.81 -1.53
CA GLY A 181 5.62 -2.87 -2.62
C GLY A 181 4.92 -3.53 -3.80
N VAL A 182 4.14 -2.76 -4.56
CA VAL A 182 3.35 -3.24 -5.70
C VAL A 182 3.62 -2.42 -6.96
N ILE A 183 3.63 -3.08 -8.11
CA ILE A 183 3.77 -2.43 -9.42
C ILE A 183 2.37 -2.13 -9.95
N GLN A 184 1.88 -0.94 -9.65
CA GLN A 184 0.65 -0.43 -10.25
C GLN A 184 0.89 0.15 -11.64
N ARG A 185 0.23 -0.46 -12.63
CA ARG A 185 0.24 0.00 -14.03
C ARG A 185 -0.92 0.95 -14.36
N VAL A 186 -1.89 1.10 -13.44
CA VAL A 186 -3.05 1.98 -13.60
C VAL A 186 -3.08 2.99 -12.46
N SER A 187 -2.74 4.24 -12.73
CA SER A 187 -2.97 5.33 -11.76
C SER A 187 -4.45 5.71 -11.76
N LEU A 188 -5.07 5.83 -10.59
CA LEU A 188 -6.33 6.56 -10.46
C LEU A 188 -6.07 8.02 -10.83
N VAL A 189 -6.49 8.45 -12.02
CA VAL A 189 -6.42 9.86 -12.42
C VAL A 189 -7.48 10.62 -11.61
N PRO A 190 -7.11 11.53 -10.70
CA PRO A 190 -8.09 12.38 -10.02
C PRO A 190 -8.83 13.18 -11.09
N LEU A 191 -10.17 13.25 -11.00
CA LEU A 191 -10.95 14.07 -11.93
C LEU A 191 -10.32 15.47 -11.99
N PRO A 192 -9.92 15.95 -13.18
CA PRO A 192 -9.27 17.25 -13.26
C PRO A 192 -10.24 18.30 -12.70
N ALA A 193 -9.71 19.33 -12.05
CA ALA A 193 -10.54 20.41 -11.49
C ALA A 193 -11.50 21.01 -12.54
N SER A 194 -11.18 20.90 -13.83
CA SER A 194 -12.07 21.25 -14.94
C SER A 194 -13.37 20.45 -15.00
N ALA A 195 -13.36 19.16 -14.63
CA ALA A 195 -14.57 18.33 -14.55
C ALA A 195 -15.50 18.82 -13.43
N TRP A 196 -14.94 19.17 -12.27
CA TRP A 196 -15.70 19.80 -11.19
C TRP A 196 -16.25 21.18 -11.56
N MET A 197 -15.45 21.98 -12.28
CA MET A 197 -15.88 23.30 -12.78
C MET A 197 -16.99 23.18 -13.83
N LEU A 198 -16.94 22.16 -14.70
CA LEU A 198 -17.98 21.89 -15.68
C LEU A 198 -19.29 21.47 -14.99
N LEU A 199 -19.23 20.58 -14.01
CA LEU A 199 -20.39 20.16 -13.23
C LEU A 199 -21.01 21.33 -12.46
N ALA A 200 -20.19 22.16 -11.81
CA ALA A 200 -20.64 23.38 -11.13
C ALA A 200 -21.24 24.41 -12.10
N GLY A 201 -20.62 24.60 -13.28
CA GLY A 201 -21.11 25.50 -14.32
C GLY A 201 -22.47 25.08 -14.90
N LEU A 202 -22.66 23.78 -15.19
CA LEU A 202 -23.92 23.24 -15.67
C LEU A 202 -25.05 23.36 -14.63
N ALA A 203 -24.76 23.10 -13.36
CA ALA A 203 -25.71 23.30 -12.27
C ALA A 203 -26.13 24.78 -12.13
N GLY A 204 -25.18 25.70 -12.25
CA GLY A 204 -25.43 27.14 -12.21
C GLY A 204 -26.32 27.63 -13.37
N LEU A 205 -26.05 27.18 -14.60
CA LEU A 205 -26.85 27.52 -15.78
C LEU A 205 -28.29 26.98 -15.69
N GLY A 206 -28.46 25.76 -15.18
CA GLY A 206 -29.77 25.17 -14.92
C GLY A 206 -30.60 25.98 -13.92
N ALA A 207 -29.99 26.49 -12.85
CA ALA A 207 -30.67 27.30 -11.85
C ALA A 207 -31.10 28.69 -12.38
N VAL A 208 -30.30 29.29 -13.28
CA VAL A 208 -30.62 30.60 -13.90
C VAL A 208 -31.76 30.47 -14.90
N SER A 209 -31.82 29.39 -15.68
CA SER A 209 -32.91 29.16 -16.65
C SER A 209 -34.28 29.03 -15.99
N ARG A 210 -34.37 28.36 -14.82
CA ARG A 210 -35.63 28.19 -14.08
C ARG A 210 -36.15 29.48 -13.43
N LYS A 211 -35.26 30.43 -13.11
CA LYS A 211 -35.67 31.72 -12.54
C LYS A 211 -36.26 32.68 -13.58
N ARG A 212 -35.99 32.47 -14.86
CA ARG A 212 -36.54 33.29 -15.95
C ARG A 212 -37.87 32.77 -16.52
N ALA A 213 -38.28 31.57 -16.12
CA ALA A 213 -39.52 30.93 -16.55
C ALA A 213 -40.69 31.14 -15.56
N LYS A 214 -40.60 32.12 -14.66
CA LYS A 214 -41.67 32.55 -13.74
C LYS A 214 -41.95 34.03 -13.90
#